data_AF-A0A940TBX9-F1
#
_entry.id   AF-A0A940TBX9-F1
#
_cell.length_a   1.000
_cell.length_b   1.000
_cell.length_c   1.000
_cell.angle_alpha   90.00
_cell.angle_beta   90.00
_cell.angle_gamma   90.00
#
_symmetry.space_group_name_H-M   'P 1'
#
loop_
_entity.id
_entity.type
_entity.pdbx_description
1 polymer ?
#
loop_
_entity_poly.entity_id
_entity_poly.type
_entity_poly.pdbx_seq_one_letter_code
_entity_poly.pdbx_strand_id
1 'polypeptide(L)'
;MHFKFSKNAQSFFSYIISPSGSHGASNQNKFEYQFDVYYCCALIGLAAVQLDEDTSDLNDLVEGYPKKYEDNKAQIAGLLVATEAKRLGLDVHSPKLEDLMLEYLSDDETLLSEEGIKKLNAYALKGYNLIHDYPLLDKPTSREEFLEAFNVAIQMYSK
;
A
#
# COMPACT_ATOMS: atom_id res chain seq x y z
N MET A 1 14.90 -4.57 -0.84
CA MET A 1 13.82 -4.72 0.16
C MET A 1 12.54 -5.14 -0.54
N HIS A 2 11.65 -5.88 0.13
CA HIS A 2 10.43 -6.44 -0.50
C HIS A 2 9.16 -5.80 0.04
N PHE A 3 8.32 -5.29 -0.87
CA PHE A 3 6.93 -5.02 -0.56
C PHE A 3 6.17 -6.34 -0.50
N LYS A 4 5.35 -6.50 0.54
CA LYS A 4 4.67 -7.76 0.83
C LYS A 4 3.17 -7.55 0.88
N PHE A 5 2.43 -8.51 0.35
CA PHE A 5 0.97 -8.46 0.32
C PHE A 5 0.38 -9.80 0.73
N SER A 6 -0.77 -9.76 1.42
CA SER A 6 -1.44 -10.95 1.93
C SER A 6 -1.74 -11.94 0.79
N LYS A 7 -1.59 -13.24 1.07
CA LYS A 7 -1.98 -14.30 0.13
C LYS A 7 -3.46 -14.21 -0.21
N ASN A 8 -4.30 -13.89 0.78
CA ASN A 8 -5.73 -13.68 0.57
C ASN A 8 -5.98 -12.50 -0.37
N ALA A 9 -5.27 -11.37 -0.17
CA ALA A 9 -5.38 -10.21 -1.06
C ALA A 9 -4.94 -10.54 -2.50
N GLN A 10 -3.81 -11.23 -2.67
CA GLN A 10 -3.31 -11.66 -3.98
C GLN A 10 -4.30 -12.62 -4.68
N SER A 11 -4.91 -13.55 -3.92
CA SER A 11 -5.96 -14.44 -4.42
C SER A 11 -7.21 -13.66 -4.80
N PHE A 12 -7.65 -12.72 -3.96
CA PHE A 12 -8.83 -11.90 -4.18
C PHE A 12 -8.69 -11.00 -5.41
N PHE A 13 -7.51 -10.42 -5.65
CA PHE A 13 -7.28 -9.54 -6.80
C PHE A 13 -6.72 -10.24 -8.05
N SER A 14 -6.73 -11.58 -8.10
CA SER A 14 -6.01 -12.32 -9.15
C SER A 14 -6.54 -12.11 -10.59
N TYR A 15 -7.77 -11.62 -10.77
CA TYR A 15 -8.29 -11.27 -12.10
C TYR A 15 -7.79 -9.92 -12.60
N ILE A 16 -7.36 -9.03 -11.72
CA ILE A 16 -6.94 -7.66 -12.06
C ILE A 16 -5.43 -7.44 -11.88
N ILE A 17 -4.74 -8.34 -11.18
CA ILE A 17 -3.28 -8.33 -11.05
C ILE A 17 -2.65 -9.18 -12.18
N SER A 18 -1.58 -8.66 -12.78
CA SER A 18 -0.77 -9.39 -13.75
C SER A 18 0.20 -10.35 -13.03
N PRO A 19 0.39 -11.60 -13.48
CA PRO A 19 1.41 -12.48 -12.92
C PRO A 19 2.81 -11.85 -13.03
N SER A 20 3.66 -12.09 -12.04
CA SER A 20 5.04 -11.58 -12.02
C SER A 20 5.78 -12.00 -13.31
N GLY A 21 6.39 -11.04 -14.02
CA GLY A 21 7.12 -11.31 -15.28
C GLY A 21 6.25 -11.43 -16.54
N SER A 22 4.94 -11.18 -16.46
CA SER A 22 4.06 -11.12 -17.63
C SER A 22 4.37 -9.89 -18.50
N HIS A 23 5.18 -10.07 -19.54
CA HIS A 23 5.33 -9.13 -20.66
C HIS A 23 4.19 -9.25 -21.70
N GLY A 24 3.04 -9.80 -21.30
CA GLY A 24 1.88 -9.96 -22.17
C GLY A 24 1.25 -8.63 -22.56
N ALA A 25 0.62 -8.60 -23.73
CA ALA A 25 -0.11 -7.44 -24.27
C ALA A 25 -0.99 -6.79 -23.20
N SER A 26 -1.01 -5.44 -23.17
CA SER A 26 -1.78 -4.67 -22.20
C SER A 26 -3.23 -5.16 -22.14
N ASN A 27 -3.59 -5.83 -21.05
CA ASN A 27 -4.98 -6.18 -20.80
C ASN A 27 -5.62 -4.98 -20.11
N GLN A 28 -6.56 -4.32 -20.80
CA GLN A 28 -7.23 -3.12 -20.28
C GLN A 28 -7.95 -3.37 -18.94
N ASN A 29 -8.29 -4.62 -18.65
CA ASN A 29 -8.95 -5.03 -17.42
C ASN A 29 -7.98 -5.31 -16.25
N LYS A 30 -6.67 -5.22 -16.47
CA LYS A 30 -5.65 -5.49 -15.44
C LYS A 30 -4.75 -4.28 -15.19
N PHE A 31 -4.19 -4.27 -14.00
CA PHE A 31 -3.07 -3.40 -13.65
C PHE A 31 -1.78 -3.90 -14.30
N GLU A 32 -0.93 -2.94 -14.67
CA GLU A 32 0.37 -3.20 -15.28
C GLU A 32 1.33 -3.77 -14.23
N TYR A 33 1.31 -3.21 -13.01
CA TYR A 33 2.15 -3.65 -11.91
C TYR A 33 1.30 -4.24 -10.78
N GLN A 34 1.75 -5.35 -10.20
CA GLN A 34 1.12 -5.89 -8.98
C GLN A 34 1.13 -4.87 -7.83
N PHE A 35 2.17 -4.03 -7.82
CA PHE A 35 2.33 -2.92 -6.89
C PHE A 35 1.18 -1.92 -6.96
N ASP A 36 0.48 -1.75 -8.09
CA ASP A 36 -0.61 -0.77 -8.21
C ASP A 36 -1.75 -1.08 -7.23
N VAL A 37 -2.16 -2.34 -7.16
CA VAL A 37 -3.24 -2.78 -6.25
C VAL A 37 -2.78 -2.73 -4.79
N TYR A 38 -1.54 -3.16 -4.53
CA TYR A 38 -0.92 -3.03 -3.20
C TYR A 38 -0.91 -1.57 -2.74
N TYR A 39 -0.49 -0.65 -3.60
CA TYR A 39 -0.36 0.76 -3.27
C TYR A 39 -1.73 1.41 -3.06
N CYS A 40 -2.74 1.06 -3.87
CA CYS A 40 -4.12 1.47 -3.62
C CYS A 40 -4.61 1.02 -2.24
N CYS A 41 -4.34 -0.24 -1.85
CA CYS A 41 -4.67 -0.71 -0.52
C CYS A 41 -3.89 0.04 0.56
N ALA A 42 -2.59 0.29 0.35
CA ALA A 42 -1.79 1.09 1.29
C ALA A 42 -2.39 2.48 1.50
N LEU A 43 -2.80 3.16 0.43
CA LEU A 43 -3.45 4.47 0.50
C LEU A 43 -4.76 4.46 1.29
N ILE A 44 -5.57 3.39 1.17
CA ILE A 44 -6.79 3.25 1.96
C ILE A 44 -6.47 3.12 3.46
N GLY A 45 -5.52 2.24 3.81
CA GLY A 45 -5.09 2.08 5.21
C GLY A 45 -4.51 3.37 5.79
N LEU A 46 -3.64 4.04 5.02
CA LEU A 46 -3.03 5.31 5.41
C LEU A 46 -4.10 6.41 5.59
N ALA A 47 -5.06 6.51 4.67
CA ALA A 47 -6.18 7.45 4.79
C ALA A 47 -7.02 7.18 6.04
N ALA A 48 -7.30 5.92 6.34
CA ALA A 48 -8.00 5.52 7.55
C ALA A 48 -7.18 5.72 8.83
N VAL A 49 -5.87 5.94 8.72
CA VAL A 49 -4.91 5.95 9.83
C VAL A 49 -5.01 4.65 10.65
N GLN A 50 -5.22 3.53 9.94
CA GLN A 50 -5.37 2.20 10.52
C GLN A 50 -4.41 1.23 9.85
N LEU A 51 -3.86 0.32 10.64
CA LEU A 51 -2.98 -0.76 10.18
C LEU A 51 -3.38 -2.05 10.89
N ASP A 52 -3.04 -3.20 10.29
CA ASP A 52 -3.17 -4.50 10.94
C ASP A 52 -1.78 -5.05 11.28
N GLU A 53 -1.56 -5.38 12.56
CA GLU A 53 -0.26 -5.84 13.06
C GLU A 53 -0.01 -7.34 12.84
N ASP A 54 -1.07 -8.13 12.63
CA ASP A 54 -0.93 -9.54 12.27
C ASP A 54 -0.53 -9.68 10.80
N THR A 55 0.78 -9.64 10.58
CA THR A 55 1.38 -9.77 9.25
C THR A 55 1.76 -11.20 8.88
N SER A 56 1.20 -12.22 9.57
CA SER A 56 1.57 -13.63 9.38
C SER A 56 1.26 -14.18 7.98
N ASP A 57 0.26 -13.60 7.29
CA ASP A 57 -0.13 -13.98 5.92
C ASP A 57 0.60 -13.19 4.81
N LEU A 58 1.53 -12.30 5.17
CA LEU A 58 2.25 -11.50 4.17
C LEU A 58 3.29 -12.33 3.41
N ASN A 59 3.24 -12.22 2.09
CA ASN A 59 4.19 -12.82 1.16
C ASN A 59 4.85 -11.75 0.30
N ASP A 60 6.07 -12.02 -0.17
CA ASP A 60 6.76 -11.14 -1.11
C ASP A 60 5.91 -10.93 -2.37
N LEU A 61 5.76 -9.66 -2.77
CA LEU A 61 5.03 -9.24 -3.96
C LEU A 61 6.01 -8.74 -5.03
N VAL A 62 6.82 -7.75 -4.67
CA VAL A 62 7.82 -7.14 -5.57
C VAL A 62 9.04 -6.68 -4.77
N GLU A 63 10.20 -6.80 -5.38
CA GLU A 63 11.44 -6.22 -4.87
C GLU A 63 11.54 -4.76 -5.34
N GLY A 64 11.67 -3.83 -4.38
CA GLY A 64 11.77 -2.40 -4.67
C GLY A 64 10.53 -1.83 -5.38
N TYR A 65 10.64 -0.56 -5.78
CA TYR A 65 9.57 0.11 -6.52
C TYR A 65 9.60 -0.31 -8.00
N PRO A 66 8.44 -0.53 -8.65
CA PRO A 66 8.41 -0.54 -10.10
C PRO A 66 8.88 0.81 -10.65
N LYS A 67 9.51 0.81 -11.82
CA LYS A 67 10.12 2.00 -12.43
C LYS A 67 9.23 3.26 -12.45
N LYS A 68 7.92 3.11 -12.67
CA LYS A 68 6.96 4.23 -12.66
C LYS A 68 6.82 4.94 -11.30
N TYR A 69 7.24 4.30 -10.22
CA TYR A 69 7.14 4.83 -8.85
C TYR A 69 8.47 5.41 -8.34
N GLU A 70 9.56 5.28 -9.10
CA GLU A 70 10.90 5.77 -8.70
C GLU A 70 10.88 7.28 -8.38
N ASP A 71 10.17 8.08 -9.17
CA ASP A 71 10.05 9.53 -8.97
C ASP A 71 9.12 9.91 -7.80
N ASN A 72 8.35 8.95 -7.28
CA ASN A 72 7.34 9.15 -6.24
C ASN A 72 7.75 8.60 -4.86
N LYS A 73 8.92 7.96 -4.75
CA LYS A 73 9.37 7.30 -3.52
C LYS A 73 9.43 8.22 -2.30
N ALA A 74 9.84 9.48 -2.50
CA ALA A 74 9.91 10.47 -1.41
C ALA A 74 8.51 10.84 -0.90
N GLN A 75 7.52 10.94 -1.80
CA GLN A 75 6.13 11.22 -1.46
C GLN A 75 5.51 10.03 -0.73
N ILE A 76 5.80 8.80 -1.14
CA ILE A 76 5.34 7.58 -0.46
C ILE A 76 5.92 7.51 0.97
N ALA A 77 7.24 7.72 1.10
CA ALA A 77 7.91 7.70 2.39
C ALA A 77 7.43 8.84 3.32
N GLY A 78 7.30 10.05 2.78
CA GLY A 78 6.78 11.20 3.52
C GLY A 78 5.32 11.00 3.97
N LEU A 79 4.48 10.39 3.14
CA LEU A 79 3.09 10.07 3.49
C LEU A 79 3.02 9.05 4.63
N LEU A 80 3.88 8.03 4.62
CA LEU A 80 3.97 7.07 5.72
C LEU A 80 4.34 7.77 7.04
N VAL A 81 5.40 8.57 7.04
CA VAL A 81 5.85 9.32 8.23
C VAL A 81 4.75 10.26 8.74
N ALA A 82 4.11 11.02 7.85
CA ALA A 82 3.03 11.93 8.22
C ALA A 82 1.83 11.19 8.84
N THR A 83 1.48 10.03 8.29
CA THR A 83 0.38 9.20 8.79
C THR A 83 0.71 8.62 10.16
N GLU A 84 1.93 8.13 10.35
CA GLU A 84 2.38 7.57 11.64
C GLU A 84 2.50 8.65 12.71
N ALA A 85 3.00 9.84 12.36
CA ALA A 85 3.00 10.99 13.27
C ALA A 85 1.57 11.33 13.72
N LYS A 86 0.60 11.35 12.79
CA LYS A 86 -0.83 11.56 13.10
C LYS A 86 -1.37 10.44 13.99
N ARG A 87 -1.09 9.17 13.69
CA ARG A 87 -1.55 7.99 14.46
C ARG A 87 -1.03 8.00 15.89
N LEU A 88 0.21 8.43 16.08
CA LEU A 88 0.88 8.51 17.39
C LEU A 88 0.58 9.83 18.13
N GLY A 89 -0.18 10.76 17.53
CA GLY A 89 -0.49 12.06 18.12
C GLY A 89 0.75 12.94 18.31
N LEU A 90 1.75 12.82 17.44
CA LEU A 90 2.99 13.58 17.51
C LEU A 90 2.79 14.98 16.93
N ASP A 91 3.32 15.98 17.64
CA ASP A 91 3.43 17.34 17.14
C ASP A 91 4.57 17.45 16.10
N VAL A 92 4.37 18.26 15.07
CA VAL A 92 5.33 18.40 13.96
C VAL A 92 6.62 19.11 14.35
N HIS A 93 6.63 19.80 15.50
CA HIS A 93 7.83 20.44 16.05
C HIS A 93 8.48 19.62 17.16
N SER A 94 7.95 18.42 17.46
CA SER A 94 8.50 17.53 18.47
C SER A 94 9.76 16.83 17.96
N PRO A 95 10.83 16.72 18.77
CA PRO A 95 11.98 15.86 18.46
C PRO A 95 11.61 14.40 18.17
N LYS A 96 10.49 13.92 18.73
CA LYS A 96 9.97 12.57 18.43
C LYS A 96 9.62 12.34 16.95
N LEU A 97 9.36 13.41 16.19
CA LEU A 97 9.16 13.29 14.75
C LEU A 97 10.48 12.90 14.05
N GLU A 98 11.60 13.45 14.51
CA GLU A 98 12.94 13.09 14.00
C GLU A 98 13.25 11.64 14.32
N ASP A 99 12.97 11.17 15.54
CA ASP A 99 13.11 9.77 15.92
C ASP A 99 12.28 8.85 15.00
N LEU A 100 11.03 9.21 14.71
CA LEU A 100 10.15 8.48 13.80
C LEU A 100 10.69 8.46 12.36
N MET A 101 11.23 9.59 11.89
CA MET A 101 11.87 9.68 10.58
C MET A 101 13.10 8.78 10.49
N LEU A 102 13.95 8.77 11.52
CA LEU A 102 15.11 7.88 11.59
C LEU A 102 14.72 6.40 11.66
N GLU A 103 13.58 6.09 12.29
CA GLU A 103 13.07 4.72 12.35
C GLU A 103 12.56 4.23 10.99
N TYR A 104 11.85 5.07 10.22
CA TYR A 104 11.15 4.64 9.00
C TYR A 104 11.82 4.98 7.69
N LEU A 105 12.77 5.93 7.67
CA LEU A 105 13.48 6.33 6.47
C LEU A 105 14.86 5.68 6.39
N SER A 106 15.35 5.54 5.17
CA SER A 106 16.71 5.11 4.88
C SER A 106 17.25 5.88 3.67
N ASP A 107 18.54 5.71 3.38
CA ASP A 107 19.21 6.23 2.18
C ASP A 107 19.19 5.22 1.01
N ASP A 108 18.39 4.15 1.12
CA ASP A 108 18.30 3.11 0.12
C ASP A 108 17.45 3.51 -1.11
N GLU A 109 17.34 2.61 -2.09
CA GLU A 109 16.57 2.89 -3.31
C GLU A 109 15.08 3.17 -3.04
N THR A 110 14.53 2.62 -1.95
CA THR A 110 13.13 2.80 -1.54
C THR A 110 12.90 4.01 -0.63
N LEU A 111 13.97 4.61 -0.09
CA LEU A 111 13.96 5.63 0.97
C LEU A 111 13.28 5.18 2.27
N LEU A 112 13.00 3.89 2.42
CA LEU A 112 12.34 3.31 3.59
C LEU A 112 13.31 2.36 4.29
N SER A 113 13.28 2.36 5.61
CA SER A 113 13.94 1.33 6.40
C SER A 113 13.15 0.02 6.33
N GLU A 114 13.70 -1.07 6.90
CA GLU A 114 12.94 -2.31 7.06
C GLU A 114 11.64 -2.10 7.86
N GLU A 115 11.68 -1.26 8.90
CA GLU A 115 10.49 -0.92 9.69
C GLU A 115 9.51 -0.06 8.88
N GLY A 116 10.01 0.89 8.07
CA GLY A 116 9.18 1.66 7.15
C GLY A 116 8.41 0.76 6.16
N ILE A 117 9.10 -0.21 5.55
CA ILE A 117 8.48 -1.21 4.66
C ILE A 117 7.47 -2.07 5.42
N LYS A 118 7.80 -2.56 6.62
CA LYS A 118 6.86 -3.33 7.45
C LYS A 118 5.59 -2.54 7.75
N LYS A 119 5.71 -1.28 8.13
CA LYS A 119 4.56 -0.40 8.38
C LYS A 119 3.73 -0.18 7.14
N LEU A 120 4.34 0.12 6.00
CA LEU A 120 3.60 0.30 4.75
C LEU A 120 2.84 -0.98 4.36
N ASN A 121 3.45 -2.16 4.54
CA ASN A 121 2.79 -3.44 4.32
C ASN A 121 1.59 -3.66 5.27
N ALA A 122 1.70 -3.26 6.53
CA ALA A 122 0.60 -3.32 7.50
C ALA A 122 -0.57 -2.40 7.14
N TYR A 123 -0.29 -1.20 6.60
CA TYR A 123 -1.31 -0.33 6.02
C TYR A 123 -1.95 -0.93 4.78
N ALA A 124 -1.17 -1.55 3.90
CA ALA A 124 -1.69 -2.23 2.72
C ALA A 124 -2.61 -3.40 3.09
N LEU A 125 -2.23 -4.20 4.09
CA LEU A 125 -3.07 -5.26 4.65
C LEU A 125 -4.40 -4.69 5.18
N LYS A 126 -4.33 -3.61 5.96
CA LYS A 126 -5.54 -2.98 6.49
C LYS A 126 -6.43 -2.44 5.38
N GLY A 127 -5.87 -1.76 4.39
CA GLY A 127 -6.68 -1.22 3.30
C GLY A 127 -7.28 -2.29 2.41
N TYR A 128 -6.63 -3.45 2.27
CA TYR A 128 -7.26 -4.62 1.66
C TYR A 128 -8.49 -5.06 2.47
N ASN A 129 -8.35 -5.24 3.78
CA ASN A 129 -9.48 -5.64 4.63
C ASN A 129 -10.62 -4.61 4.54
N LEU A 130 -10.31 -3.31 4.56
CA LEU A 130 -11.31 -2.25 4.45
C LEU A 130 -12.03 -2.28 3.10
N ILE A 131 -11.32 -2.33 1.97
CA ILE A 131 -11.96 -2.32 0.64
C ILE A 131 -12.74 -3.62 0.37
N HIS A 132 -12.26 -4.75 0.89
CA HIS A 132 -12.91 -6.05 0.81
C HIS A 132 -14.21 -6.10 1.64
N ASP A 133 -14.20 -5.53 2.85
CA ASP A 133 -15.41 -5.46 3.67
C ASP A 133 -16.44 -4.52 3.05
N TYR A 134 -16.00 -3.37 2.52
CA TYR A 134 -16.80 -2.49 1.68
C TYR A 134 -15.90 -1.49 0.93
N PRO A 135 -16.07 -1.29 -0.39
CA PRO A 135 -17.25 -1.66 -1.19
C PRO A 135 -17.11 -2.91 -2.09
N LEU A 136 -15.98 -3.63 -2.08
CA LEU A 136 -15.77 -4.82 -2.92
C LEU A 136 -16.16 -6.11 -2.20
N LEU A 137 -17.47 -6.40 -2.15
CA LEU A 137 -17.99 -7.65 -1.58
C LEU A 137 -17.59 -8.87 -2.40
N ASP A 138 -17.49 -8.71 -3.71
CA ASP A 138 -17.10 -9.75 -4.64
C ASP A 138 -15.72 -9.45 -5.23
N LYS A 139 -15.08 -10.53 -5.68
CA LYS A 139 -13.77 -10.47 -6.34
C LYS A 139 -13.86 -9.61 -7.61
N PRO A 140 -13.10 -8.50 -7.71
CA PRO A 140 -13.19 -7.62 -8.87
C PRO A 140 -12.70 -8.33 -10.12
N THR A 141 -13.41 -8.14 -11.22
CA THR A 141 -13.14 -8.77 -12.51
C THR A 141 -12.45 -7.82 -13.50
N SER A 142 -12.44 -6.52 -13.18
CA SER A 142 -11.80 -5.50 -13.98
C SER A 142 -11.11 -4.43 -13.13
N ARG A 143 -10.10 -3.80 -13.72
CA ARG A 143 -9.43 -2.63 -13.18
C ARG A 143 -10.40 -1.48 -12.89
N GLU A 144 -11.38 -1.26 -13.76
CA GLU A 144 -12.34 -0.16 -13.62
C GLU A 144 -13.22 -0.35 -12.37
N GLU A 145 -13.79 -1.55 -12.21
CA GLU A 145 -14.56 -1.93 -11.02
C GLU A 145 -13.76 -1.71 -9.72
N PHE A 146 -12.48 -2.11 -9.71
CA PHE A 146 -11.61 -1.88 -8.57
C PHE A 146 -11.36 -0.38 -8.32
N LEU A 147 -11.15 0.42 -9.37
CA LEU A 147 -10.89 1.87 -9.22
C LEU A 147 -12.12 2.64 -8.74
N GLU A 148 -13.32 2.24 -9.16
CA GLU A 148 -14.57 2.79 -8.63
C GLU A 148 -14.71 2.52 -7.13
N ALA A 149 -14.47 1.27 -6.73
CA ALA A 149 -14.46 0.88 -5.33
C ALA A 149 -13.38 1.61 -4.51
N PHE A 150 -12.17 1.71 -5.05
CA PHE A 150 -11.06 2.43 -4.43
C PHE A 150 -11.43 3.90 -4.19
N ASN A 151 -12.04 4.56 -5.18
CA ASN A 151 -12.48 5.95 -5.04
C ASN A 151 -13.53 6.10 -3.91
N VAL A 152 -14.50 5.19 -3.81
CA VAL A 152 -15.48 5.18 -2.72
C VAL A 152 -14.79 4.99 -1.35
N ALA A 153 -13.86 4.04 -1.25
CA ALA A 153 -13.12 3.78 -0.01
C ALA A 153 -12.28 4.99 0.42
N ILE A 154 -11.53 5.62 -0.49
CA ILE A 154 -10.74 6.82 -0.19
C ILE A 154 -11.64 7.96 0.30
N GLN A 155 -12.77 8.23 -0.37
CA GLN A 155 -13.70 9.27 0.09
C GLN A 155 -14.29 8.98 1.47
N MET A 156 -14.48 7.71 1.81
CA MET A 156 -14.98 7.30 3.12
C MET A 156 -13.97 7.58 4.23
N TYR A 157 -12.69 7.28 3.99
CA TYR A 157 -11.66 7.26 5.03
C TYR A 157 -10.78 8.52 5.09
N SER A 158 -10.69 9.33 4.03
CA SER A 158 -9.86 10.56 3.99
C SER A 158 -10.44 11.76 4.77
N LYS A 159 -11.17 11.53 5.87
CA LYS A 159 -11.82 12.59 6.66
C LYS A 159 -10.91 13.20 7.72
#